data_AF-A0A3G2SY16-F1
#
_entry.id   AF-A0A3G2SY16-F1
#
_cell.length_a   1.000
_cell.length_b   1.000
_cell.length_c   1.000
_cell.angle_alpha   90.00
_cell.angle_beta   90.00
_cell.angle_gamma   90.00
#
_symmetry.space_group_name_H-M   'P 1'
#
loop_
_entity.id
_entity.type
_entity.pdbx_description
1 polymer ?
#
loop_
_entity_poly.entity_id
_entity_poly.type
_entity_poly.pdbx_seq_one_letter_code
_entity_poly.pdbx_strand_id
1 'polypeptide(L)'
;MAEQIDILDEFLKRLITSPAQEIVLTNLVNLFERVIDDKHCLPNIDIPYDDITTFIYDFKEDINLIDLDSMLEELENRILLIYPSNIRTGKKHSKHLCISKFRTHIFLAATQKIYITKVARELAMNADQVAKEAGKTATEAKDQADKAKKTYDDMMVNYITILGIFASIIITIFGGMQIISATTGLLQANLNLATLILVLSFLSVLIILILSTLFNFISNLKESIRSNKFIYIALTFSTIAMLVSGAYMYNYKKNDTPKVNTKVLIKSEDKK
;
A
#
# COMPACT_ATOMS: atom_id res chain seq x y z
N MET A 1 -24.22 25.35 41.37
CA MET A 1 -25.65 24.98 41.55
C MET A 1 -25.64 23.56 42.08
N ALA A 2 -25.98 23.36 43.35
CA ALA A 2 -26.07 22.01 43.90
C ALA A 2 -27.26 21.33 43.22
N GLU A 3 -27.01 20.28 42.44
CA GLU A 3 -28.06 19.41 41.91
C GLU A 3 -28.89 18.91 43.10
N GLN A 4 -30.16 19.27 43.10
CA GLN A 4 -31.13 18.70 44.02
C GLN A 4 -31.26 17.23 43.61
N ILE A 5 -30.62 16.33 44.36
CA ILE A 5 -30.63 14.89 44.11
C ILE A 5 -32.10 14.44 44.04
N ASP A 6 -32.52 13.88 42.89
CA ASP A 6 -33.86 13.31 42.74
C ASP A 6 -34.04 12.22 43.81
N ILE A 7 -35.17 12.27 44.52
CA ILE A 7 -35.51 11.32 45.58
C ILE A 7 -35.58 9.90 44.99
N LEU A 8 -35.99 9.78 43.72
CA LEU A 8 -36.00 8.52 42.99
C LEU A 8 -34.58 7.99 42.75
N ASP A 9 -33.64 8.83 42.32
CA ASP A 9 -32.26 8.43 42.08
C ASP A 9 -31.58 7.97 43.36
N GLU A 10 -31.81 8.68 44.48
CA GLU A 10 -31.29 8.28 45.78
C GLU A 10 -31.90 6.94 46.25
N PHE A 11 -33.19 6.71 45.98
CA PHE A 11 -33.84 5.43 46.26
C PHE A 11 -33.22 4.31 45.44
N LEU A 12 -33.11 4.48 44.13
CA LEU A 12 -32.56 3.47 43.22
C LEU A 12 -31.09 3.17 43.54
N LYS A 13 -30.30 4.22 43.80
CA LYS A 13 -28.90 4.07 44.20
C LYS A 13 -28.76 3.23 45.48
N ARG A 14 -29.54 3.54 46.51
CA ARG A 14 -29.49 2.79 47.78
C ARG A 14 -29.99 1.37 47.61
N LEU A 15 -31.05 1.17 46.84
CA LEU A 15 -31.60 -0.14 46.54
C LEU A 15 -30.56 -1.06 45.88
N ILE A 16 -29.75 -0.53 44.97
CA ILE A 16 -28.75 -1.30 44.22
C ILE A 16 -27.46 -1.53 45.03
N THR A 17 -27.02 -0.53 45.80
CA THR A 17 -25.69 -0.53 46.44
C THR A 17 -25.68 -1.01 47.88
N SER A 18 -26.83 -1.00 48.57
CA SER A 18 -26.87 -1.25 50.00
C SER A 18 -27.15 -2.73 50.30
N PRO A 19 -26.52 -3.28 51.36
CA PRO A 19 -26.82 -4.63 51.81
C PRO A 19 -28.23 -4.71 52.43
N ALA A 20 -28.84 -5.89 52.38
CA ALA A 20 -30.14 -6.21 52.97
C ALA A 20 -30.09 -6.26 54.51
N GLN A 21 -29.84 -5.11 55.14
CA GLN A 21 -29.82 -4.93 56.59
C GLN A 21 -31.10 -4.22 57.04
N GLU A 22 -31.60 -4.57 58.23
CA GLU A 22 -32.88 -4.10 58.75
C GLU A 22 -33.01 -2.57 58.83
N ILE A 23 -31.95 -1.87 59.23
CA ILE A 23 -31.90 -0.40 59.34
C ILE A 23 -31.97 0.24 57.94
N VAL A 24 -31.19 -0.29 57.00
CA VAL A 24 -31.15 0.18 55.60
C VAL A 24 -32.52 0.06 54.99
N LEU A 25 -33.18 -1.07 55.21
CA LEU A 25 -34.46 -1.39 54.61
C LEU A 25 -35.61 -0.54 55.18
N THR A 26 -35.58 -0.24 56.48
CA THR A 26 -36.52 0.71 57.09
C THR A 26 -36.36 2.11 56.50
N ASN A 27 -35.11 2.55 56.31
CA ASN A 27 -34.82 3.81 55.61
C ASN A 27 -35.28 3.78 54.15
N LEU A 28 -35.15 2.64 53.48
CA LEU A 28 -35.55 2.43 52.10
C LEU A 28 -37.08 2.50 51.93
N VAL A 29 -37.84 1.93 52.87
CA VAL A 29 -39.31 2.03 52.92
C VAL A 29 -39.73 3.50 53.07
N ASN A 30 -39.15 4.23 54.03
CA ASN A 30 -39.45 5.65 54.24
C ASN A 30 -39.11 6.50 53.00
N LEU A 31 -38.00 6.17 52.33
CA LEU A 31 -37.60 6.83 51.09
C LEU A 31 -38.56 6.52 49.95
N PHE A 32 -39.00 5.26 49.83
CA PHE A 32 -39.99 4.86 48.83
C PHE A 32 -41.35 5.53 49.04
N GLU A 33 -41.80 5.73 50.28
CA GLU A 33 -43.03 6.50 50.54
C GLU A 33 -42.92 7.93 50.03
N ARG A 34 -41.76 8.58 50.21
CA ARG A 34 -41.50 9.91 49.64
C ARG A 34 -41.50 9.89 48.11
N VAL A 35 -40.97 8.84 47.49
CA VAL A 35 -41.03 8.67 46.02
C VAL A 35 -42.48 8.53 45.54
N ILE A 36 -43.32 7.77 46.27
CA ILE A 36 -44.75 7.63 45.94
C ILE A 36 -45.46 8.99 45.99
N ASP A 37 -45.18 9.77 47.03
CA ASP A 37 -45.81 11.07 47.26
C ASP A 37 -45.35 12.12 46.22
N ASP A 38 -44.06 12.10 45.85
CA ASP A 38 -43.47 13.02 44.86
C ASP A 38 -43.89 12.68 43.43
N LYS A 39 -43.81 11.40 43.04
CA LYS A 39 -44.08 10.94 41.67
C LYS A 39 -45.57 10.56 41.47
N HIS A 40 -46.44 10.87 42.42
CA HIS A 40 -47.90 10.74 42.35
C HIS A 40 -48.37 9.39 41.79
N CYS A 41 -48.02 8.29 42.47
CA CYS A 41 -48.35 6.94 41.99
C CYS A 41 -49.87 6.61 41.95
N LEU A 42 -50.79 7.59 42.10
CA LEU A 42 -52.25 7.42 42.13
C LEU A 42 -53.01 8.63 41.53
N PRO A 43 -54.18 8.42 40.87
CA PRO A 43 -54.99 7.20 40.84
C PRO A 43 -54.91 6.36 39.54
N ASN A 44 -54.13 6.78 38.53
CA ASN A 44 -53.99 6.05 37.25
C ASN A 44 -52.71 5.18 37.16
N ILE A 45 -51.95 5.07 38.25
CA ILE A 45 -50.70 4.29 38.39
C ILE A 45 -49.76 4.49 37.21
N ASP A 46 -49.42 5.76 36.97
CA ASP A 46 -48.29 6.13 36.13
C ASP A 46 -47.02 6.01 36.98
N ILE A 47 -46.03 5.30 36.47
CA ILE A 47 -44.74 5.09 37.14
C ILE A 47 -43.70 5.77 36.26
N PRO A 48 -42.68 6.44 36.84
CA PRO A 48 -41.62 7.07 36.09
C PRO A 48 -40.69 6.01 35.46
N TYR A 49 -41.21 5.26 34.50
CA TYR A 49 -40.53 4.18 33.80
C TYR A 49 -39.27 4.67 33.09
N ASP A 50 -39.35 5.86 32.49
CA ASP A 50 -38.23 6.52 31.80
C ASP A 50 -37.11 6.89 32.77
N ASP A 51 -37.43 7.55 33.89
CA ASP A 51 -36.45 7.91 34.93
C ASP A 51 -35.75 6.66 35.49
N ILE A 52 -36.53 5.61 35.83
CA ILE A 52 -35.99 4.34 36.33
C ILE A 52 -35.04 3.72 35.30
N THR A 53 -35.48 3.63 34.05
CA THR A 53 -34.69 3.01 32.98
C THR A 53 -33.41 3.80 32.73
N THR A 54 -33.51 5.13 32.62
CA THR A 54 -32.37 6.03 32.43
C THR A 54 -31.35 5.86 33.55
N PHE A 55 -31.80 5.91 34.82
CA PHE A 55 -30.92 5.71 35.96
C PHE A 55 -30.21 4.35 35.92
N ILE A 56 -30.96 3.28 35.65
CA ILE A 56 -30.39 1.93 35.61
C ILE A 56 -29.32 1.82 34.53
N TYR A 57 -29.56 2.36 33.33
CA TYR A 57 -28.59 2.30 32.23
C TYR A 57 -27.35 3.15 32.50
N ASP A 58 -27.51 4.34 33.09
CA ASP A 58 -26.42 5.26 33.43
C ASP A 58 -25.62 4.84 34.67
N PHE A 59 -26.15 3.93 35.47
CA PHE A 59 -25.48 3.42 36.66
C PHE A 59 -24.13 2.77 36.27
N LYS A 60 -23.01 3.28 36.80
CA LYS A 60 -21.67 2.89 36.32
C LYS A 60 -21.19 1.53 36.79
N GLU A 61 -21.69 1.07 37.93
CA GLU A 61 -21.25 -0.18 38.55
C GLU A 61 -22.08 -1.37 38.02
N ASP A 62 -21.50 -2.57 38.11
CA ASP A 62 -22.21 -3.80 37.75
C ASP A 62 -23.31 -4.08 38.77
N ILE A 63 -24.53 -4.30 38.28
CA ILE A 63 -25.69 -4.61 39.11
C ILE A 63 -25.74 -6.12 39.34
N ASN A 64 -25.69 -6.57 40.59
CA ASN A 64 -25.94 -7.97 40.92
C ASN A 64 -27.45 -8.24 40.98
N LEU A 65 -27.97 -9.00 40.01
CA LEU A 65 -29.40 -9.31 39.93
C LEU A 65 -29.92 -10.11 41.14
N ILE A 66 -29.08 -10.95 41.75
CA ILE A 66 -29.48 -11.79 42.88
C ILE A 66 -29.70 -10.91 44.11
N ASP A 67 -28.75 -9.99 44.37
CA ASP A 67 -28.84 -9.07 45.50
C ASP A 67 -29.98 -8.08 45.30
N LEU A 68 -30.16 -7.58 44.07
CA LEU A 68 -31.25 -6.67 43.71
C LEU A 68 -32.63 -7.32 43.88
N ASP A 69 -32.81 -8.56 43.42
CA ASP A 69 -34.10 -9.27 43.59
C ASP A 69 -34.39 -9.53 45.07
N SER A 70 -33.38 -9.96 45.83
CA SER A 70 -33.50 -10.18 47.27
C SER A 70 -33.91 -8.89 48.01
N MET A 71 -33.27 -7.77 47.67
CA MET A 71 -33.58 -6.45 48.21
C MET A 71 -35.01 -5.99 47.86
N LEU A 72 -35.42 -6.17 46.60
CA LEU A 72 -36.74 -5.80 46.12
C LEU A 72 -37.86 -6.66 46.73
N GLU A 73 -37.63 -7.96 46.87
CA GLU A 73 -38.57 -8.89 47.50
C GLU A 73 -38.79 -8.55 48.97
N GLU A 74 -37.70 -8.33 49.71
CA GLU A 74 -37.77 -8.00 51.12
C GLU A 74 -38.41 -6.60 51.34
N LEU A 75 -38.15 -5.64 50.45
CA LEU A 75 -38.85 -4.34 50.45
C LEU A 75 -40.36 -4.48 50.21
N GLU A 76 -40.76 -5.29 49.21
CA GLU A 76 -42.17 -5.55 48.90
C GLU A 76 -42.88 -6.21 50.09
N ASN A 77 -42.22 -7.18 50.75
CA ASN A 77 -42.74 -7.85 51.94
C ASN A 77 -42.99 -6.87 53.09
N ARG A 78 -42.08 -5.92 53.34
CA ARG A 78 -42.28 -4.90 54.38
C ARG A 78 -43.42 -3.95 54.08
N ILE A 79 -43.55 -3.53 52.83
CA ILE A 79 -44.68 -2.69 52.41
C ILE A 79 -46.00 -3.44 52.55
N LEU A 80 -46.01 -4.76 52.31
CA LEU A 80 -47.17 -5.61 52.52
C LEU A 80 -47.57 -5.72 54.00
N LEU A 81 -46.60 -5.73 54.93
CA LEU A 81 -46.87 -5.72 56.37
C LEU A 81 -47.47 -4.38 56.83
N ILE A 82 -47.00 -3.25 56.29
CA ILE A 82 -47.50 -1.91 56.63
C ILE A 82 -48.89 -1.67 56.01
N TYR A 83 -49.10 -2.17 54.79
CA TYR A 83 -50.34 -1.99 54.02
C TYR A 83 -50.96 -3.33 53.64
N PRO A 84 -51.61 -4.04 54.59
CA PRO A 84 -52.18 -5.35 54.34
C PRO A 84 -53.30 -5.30 53.30
N SER A 85 -53.47 -6.41 52.59
CA SER A 85 -54.54 -6.53 51.60
C SER A 85 -55.92 -6.50 52.27
N ASN A 86 -56.91 -5.94 51.58
CA ASN A 86 -58.26 -5.86 52.12
C ASN A 86 -58.90 -7.26 52.16
N ILE A 87 -59.05 -7.80 53.37
CA ILE A 87 -59.53 -9.16 53.65
C ILE A 87 -60.91 -9.44 53.04
N ARG A 88 -61.77 -8.42 52.89
CA ARG A 88 -63.14 -8.57 52.35
C ARG A 88 -63.23 -8.54 50.83
N THR A 89 -62.24 -7.94 50.15
CA THR A 89 -62.29 -7.75 48.68
C THR A 89 -61.17 -8.49 47.96
N GLY A 90 -60.18 -9.02 48.68
CA GLY A 90 -58.97 -9.62 48.11
C GLY A 90 -58.09 -8.64 47.33
N LYS A 91 -58.43 -7.34 47.30
CA LYS A 91 -57.68 -6.34 46.54
C LYS A 91 -56.46 -5.86 47.34
N LYS A 92 -55.31 -5.86 46.66
CA LYS A 92 -54.06 -5.27 47.14
C LYS A 92 -54.26 -3.76 47.41
N HIS A 93 -53.61 -3.25 48.45
CA HIS A 93 -53.55 -1.81 48.71
C HIS A 93 -52.88 -1.08 47.52
N SER A 94 -53.27 0.17 47.26
CA SER A 94 -52.74 0.97 46.15
C SER A 94 -51.21 1.11 46.17
N LYS A 95 -50.63 1.33 47.36
CA LYS A 95 -49.17 1.38 47.56
C LYS A 95 -48.49 0.03 47.29
N HIS A 96 -49.14 -1.09 47.58
CA HIS A 96 -48.64 -2.43 47.27
C HIS A 96 -48.63 -2.68 45.75
N LEU A 97 -49.64 -2.20 45.01
CA LEU A 97 -49.64 -2.24 43.55
C LEU A 97 -48.52 -1.38 42.95
N CYS A 98 -48.27 -0.20 43.53
CA CYS A 98 -47.18 0.68 43.11
C CYS A 98 -45.81 0.00 43.24
N ILE A 99 -45.46 -0.52 44.44
CA ILE A 99 -44.15 -1.18 44.63
C ILE A 99 -43.98 -2.40 43.73
N SER A 100 -45.03 -3.21 43.55
CA SER A 100 -44.96 -4.43 42.73
C SER A 100 -44.63 -4.10 41.27
N LYS A 101 -45.20 -3.01 40.74
CA LYS A 101 -44.86 -2.51 39.40
C LYS A 101 -43.45 -1.89 39.36
N PHE A 102 -43.05 -1.12 40.38
CA PHE A 102 -41.68 -0.58 40.49
C PHE A 102 -40.64 -1.70 40.48
N ARG A 103 -40.82 -2.72 41.34
CA ARG A 103 -39.98 -3.93 41.39
C ARG A 103 -39.86 -4.57 40.02
N THR A 104 -41.00 -4.84 39.38
CA THR A 104 -41.04 -5.48 38.05
C THR A 104 -40.23 -4.66 37.04
N HIS A 105 -40.39 -3.33 37.03
CA HIS A 105 -39.71 -2.49 36.05
C HIS A 105 -38.22 -2.29 36.33
N ILE A 106 -37.83 -2.09 37.59
CA ILE A 106 -36.42 -2.00 38.01
C ILE A 106 -35.69 -3.30 37.64
N PHE A 107 -36.28 -4.45 37.98
CA PHE A 107 -35.68 -5.74 37.69
C PHE A 107 -35.58 -6.01 36.18
N LEU A 108 -36.61 -5.64 35.42
CA LEU A 108 -36.60 -5.74 33.96
C LEU A 108 -35.51 -4.86 33.35
N ALA A 109 -35.41 -3.59 33.74
CA ALA A 109 -34.40 -2.66 33.24
C ALA A 109 -32.98 -3.15 33.57
N ALA A 110 -32.74 -3.65 34.79
CA ALA A 110 -31.46 -4.21 35.20
C ALA A 110 -31.09 -5.45 34.37
N THR A 111 -32.05 -6.36 34.17
CA THR A 111 -31.85 -7.56 33.34
C THR A 111 -31.53 -7.21 31.90
N GLN A 112 -32.28 -6.26 31.31
CA GLN A 112 -32.06 -5.78 29.95
C GLN A 112 -30.68 -5.15 29.79
N LYS A 113 -30.27 -4.28 30.71
CA LYS A 113 -28.94 -3.67 30.71
C LYS A 113 -27.83 -4.73 30.70
N ILE A 114 -27.93 -5.73 31.57
CA ILE A 114 -26.93 -6.80 31.67
C ILE A 114 -26.87 -7.60 30.36
N TYR A 115 -28.02 -7.97 29.80
CA TYR A 115 -28.08 -8.69 28.53
C TYR A 115 -27.49 -7.88 27.38
N ILE A 116 -27.89 -6.61 27.22
CA ILE A 116 -27.40 -5.71 26.18
C ILE A 116 -25.89 -5.49 26.33
N THR A 117 -25.41 -5.28 27.56
CA THR A 117 -23.99 -5.09 27.84
C THR A 117 -23.18 -6.34 27.48
N LYS A 118 -23.71 -7.54 27.80
CA LYS A 118 -23.07 -8.80 27.41
C LYS A 118 -22.97 -8.93 25.89
N VAL A 119 -24.08 -8.74 25.17
CA VAL A 119 -24.10 -8.82 23.70
C VAL A 119 -23.18 -7.77 23.08
N ALA A 120 -23.17 -6.55 23.61
CA ALA A 120 -22.29 -5.48 23.13
C ALA A 120 -20.81 -5.81 23.34
N ARG A 121 -20.45 -6.39 24.50
CA ARG A 121 -19.07 -6.83 24.78
C ARG A 121 -18.64 -7.97 23.84
N GLU A 122 -19.49 -8.98 23.65
CA GLU A 122 -19.23 -10.08 22.70
C GLU A 122 -19.06 -9.56 21.27
N LEU A 123 -19.93 -8.64 20.84
CA LEU A 123 -19.85 -8.04 19.51
C LEU A 123 -18.57 -7.19 19.34
N ALA A 124 -18.17 -6.44 20.37
CA ALA A 124 -16.94 -5.66 20.35
C ALA A 124 -15.69 -6.55 20.26
N MET A 125 -15.67 -7.69 20.97
CA MET A 125 -14.58 -8.66 20.88
C MET A 125 -14.50 -9.29 19.49
N ASN A 126 -15.64 -9.67 18.91
CA ASN A 126 -15.69 -10.23 17.56
C ASN A 126 -15.24 -9.19 16.51
N ALA A 127 -15.68 -7.94 16.65
CA ALA A 127 -15.27 -6.85 15.77
C ALA A 127 -13.77 -6.57 15.83
N ASP A 128 -13.17 -6.59 17.03
CA ASP A 128 -11.71 -6.45 17.22
C ASP A 128 -10.94 -7.61 16.59
N GLN A 129 -11.43 -8.84 16.72
CA GLN A 129 -10.82 -10.00 16.06
C GLN A 129 -10.88 -9.88 14.53
N VAL A 130 -12.04 -9.53 13.97
CA VAL A 130 -12.21 -9.32 12.53
C VAL A 130 -11.29 -8.19 12.04
N ALA A 131 -11.18 -7.09 12.79
CA ALA A 131 -10.29 -5.99 12.44
C ALA A 131 -8.81 -6.41 12.43
N LYS A 132 -8.38 -7.23 13.41
CA LYS A 132 -7.02 -7.78 13.46
C LYS A 132 -6.73 -8.71 12.29
N GLU A 133 -7.65 -9.60 11.96
CA GLU A 133 -7.52 -10.51 10.83
C GLU A 133 -7.46 -9.73 9.50
N ALA A 134 -8.35 -8.75 9.32
CA ALA A 134 -8.33 -7.86 8.15
C ALA A 134 -7.02 -7.07 8.03
N GLY A 135 -6.49 -6.56 9.15
CA GLY A 135 -5.20 -5.85 9.18
C GLY A 135 -4.02 -6.76 8.79
N LYS A 136 -4.04 -8.02 9.23
CA LYS A 136 -3.04 -9.01 8.83
C LYS A 136 -3.12 -9.33 7.34
N THR A 137 -4.33 -9.62 6.82
CA THR A 137 -4.54 -9.89 5.40
C THR A 137 -4.14 -8.70 4.52
N ALA A 138 -4.45 -7.46 4.93
CA ALA A 138 -4.05 -6.26 4.21
C ALA A 138 -2.52 -6.10 4.16
N THR A 139 -1.83 -6.42 5.25
CA THR A 139 -0.36 -6.39 5.30
C THR A 139 0.25 -7.45 4.40
N GLU A 140 -0.26 -8.69 4.44
CA GLU A 140 0.18 -9.77 3.57
C GLU A 140 -0.07 -9.46 2.10
N ALA A 141 -1.22 -8.88 1.75
CA ALA A 141 -1.54 -8.47 0.39
C ALA A 141 -0.61 -7.36 -0.11
N LYS A 142 -0.26 -6.40 0.76
CA LYS A 142 0.72 -5.35 0.45
C LYS A 142 2.10 -5.94 0.19
N ASP A 143 2.57 -6.81 1.06
CA ASP A 143 3.88 -7.48 0.90
C ASP A 143 3.95 -8.32 -0.38
N GLN A 144 2.85 -9.01 -0.73
CA GLN A 144 2.74 -9.75 -1.99
C GLN A 144 2.75 -8.82 -3.20
N ALA A 145 2.05 -7.69 -3.15
CA ALA A 145 2.05 -6.70 -4.21
C ALA A 145 3.43 -6.07 -4.41
N ASP A 146 4.15 -5.75 -3.33
CA ASP A 146 5.50 -5.20 -3.39
C ASP A 146 6.51 -6.22 -3.96
N LYS A 147 6.39 -7.50 -3.57
CA LYS A 147 7.17 -8.59 -4.16
C LYS A 147 6.87 -8.76 -5.65
N ALA A 148 5.59 -8.78 -6.02
CA ALA A 148 5.18 -8.90 -7.42
C ALA A 148 5.73 -7.73 -8.26
N LYS A 149 5.64 -6.49 -7.75
CA LYS A 149 6.20 -5.31 -8.42
C LYS A 149 7.70 -5.45 -8.64
N LYS A 150 8.46 -5.86 -7.63
CA LYS A 150 9.89 -6.09 -7.77
C LYS A 150 10.20 -7.16 -8.82
N THR A 151 9.47 -8.27 -8.81
CA THR A 151 9.61 -9.31 -9.85
C THR A 151 9.28 -8.77 -11.24
N TYR A 152 8.26 -7.93 -11.39
CA TYR A 152 7.94 -7.27 -12.65
C TYR A 152 9.06 -6.35 -13.13
N ASP A 153 9.63 -5.53 -12.23
CA ASP A 153 10.74 -4.64 -12.55
C ASP A 153 11.97 -5.44 -13.02
N ASP A 154 12.32 -6.52 -12.31
CA ASP A 154 13.41 -7.43 -12.69
C ASP A 154 13.14 -8.12 -14.04
N MET A 155 11.90 -8.57 -14.27
CA MET A 155 11.49 -9.14 -15.56
C MET A 155 11.59 -8.13 -16.70
N MET A 156 11.24 -6.87 -16.46
CA MET A 156 11.33 -5.80 -17.44
C MET A 156 12.78 -5.50 -17.83
N VAL A 157 13.70 -5.47 -16.85
CA VAL A 157 15.14 -5.32 -17.12
C VAL A 157 15.67 -6.49 -17.96
N ASN A 158 15.29 -7.72 -17.61
CA ASN A 158 15.67 -8.90 -18.37
C ASN A 158 15.13 -8.86 -19.80
N TYR A 159 13.87 -8.44 -19.99
CA TYR A 159 13.27 -8.28 -21.31
C TYR A 159 14.01 -7.25 -22.17
N ILE A 160 14.28 -6.06 -21.63
CA ILE A 160 15.04 -5.01 -22.33
C ILE A 160 16.45 -5.51 -22.69
N THR A 161 17.09 -6.27 -21.80
CA THR A 161 18.42 -6.85 -22.04
C THR A 161 18.40 -7.85 -23.19
N ILE A 162 17.42 -8.77 -23.19
CA ILE A 162 17.23 -9.74 -24.27
C ILE A 162 16.98 -9.01 -25.61
N LEU A 163 16.11 -8.00 -25.60
CA LEU A 163 15.82 -7.18 -26.78
C LEU A 163 17.09 -6.48 -27.31
N GLY A 164 17.93 -5.94 -26.42
CA GLY A 164 19.21 -5.32 -26.77
C GLY A 164 20.20 -6.30 -27.39
N ILE A 165 20.29 -7.52 -26.86
CA ILE A 165 21.12 -8.60 -27.44
C ILE A 165 20.63 -8.94 -28.85
N PHE A 166 19.32 -9.13 -29.04
CA PHE A 166 18.75 -9.40 -30.36
C PHE A 166 19.01 -8.27 -31.35
N ALA A 167 18.81 -7.00 -30.94
CA ALA A 167 19.08 -5.85 -31.79
C ALA A 167 20.56 -5.81 -32.23
N SER A 168 21.50 -6.06 -31.31
CA SER A 168 22.93 -6.10 -31.61
C SER A 168 23.28 -7.21 -32.62
N ILE A 169 22.72 -8.41 -32.45
CA ILE A 169 22.91 -9.54 -33.38
C ILE A 169 22.40 -9.15 -34.78
N ILE A 170 21.18 -8.62 -34.86
CA ILE A 170 20.56 -8.18 -36.12
C ILE A 170 21.39 -7.09 -36.82
N ILE A 171 21.81 -6.05 -36.09
CA ILE A 171 22.66 -4.97 -36.64
C ILE A 171 24.00 -5.52 -37.12
N THR A 172 24.63 -6.42 -36.36
CA THR A 172 25.93 -7.01 -36.73
C THR A 172 25.80 -7.87 -37.99
N ILE A 173 24.76 -8.69 -38.08
CA ILE A 173 24.51 -9.55 -39.24
C ILE A 173 24.20 -8.71 -40.48
N PHE A 174 23.21 -7.81 -40.42
CA PHE A 174 22.83 -6.99 -41.57
C PHE A 174 23.89 -5.96 -41.96
N GLY A 175 24.52 -5.31 -40.98
CA GLY A 175 25.62 -4.39 -41.20
C GLY A 175 26.86 -5.09 -41.77
N GLY A 176 27.21 -6.25 -41.21
CA GLY A 176 28.31 -7.09 -41.72
C GLY A 176 28.06 -7.57 -43.15
N MET A 177 26.86 -8.04 -43.47
CA MET A 177 26.48 -8.45 -44.82
C MET A 177 26.56 -7.29 -45.83
N GLN A 178 26.10 -6.09 -45.47
CA GLN A 178 26.21 -4.90 -46.34
C GLN A 178 27.67 -4.54 -46.64
N ILE A 179 28.55 -4.57 -45.63
CA ILE A 179 29.98 -4.27 -45.82
C ILE A 179 30.63 -5.32 -46.72
N ILE A 180 30.36 -6.60 -46.50
CA ILE A 180 30.90 -7.70 -47.32
C ILE A 180 30.42 -7.56 -48.77
N SER A 181 29.12 -7.30 -48.97
CA SER A 181 28.52 -7.14 -50.31
C SER A 181 29.09 -5.94 -51.08
N ALA A 182 29.29 -4.80 -50.41
CA ALA A 182 29.93 -3.64 -51.04
C ALA A 182 31.39 -3.92 -51.40
N THR A 183 32.09 -4.67 -50.56
CA THR A 183 33.51 -5.02 -50.77
C THR A 183 33.68 -5.99 -51.93
N THR A 184 32.86 -7.04 -52.03
CA THR A 184 32.93 -8.00 -53.14
C THR A 184 32.58 -7.37 -54.48
N GLY A 185 31.63 -6.42 -54.51
CA GLY A 185 31.33 -5.63 -55.71
C GLY A 185 32.51 -4.79 -56.20
N LEU A 186 33.30 -4.23 -55.28
CA LEU A 186 34.51 -3.46 -55.60
C LEU A 186 35.67 -4.34 -56.07
N LEU A 187 35.78 -5.58 -55.58
CA LEU A 187 36.80 -6.55 -55.98
C LEU A 187 36.54 -7.15 -57.38
N GLN A 188 35.28 -7.24 -57.81
CA GLN A 188 34.93 -7.74 -59.15
C GLN A 188 35.16 -6.71 -60.26
N ALA A 189 35.14 -5.42 -59.96
CA ALA A 189 35.56 -4.40 -60.90
C ALA A 189 37.08 -4.45 -61.04
N ASN A 190 37.61 -4.69 -62.25
CA ASN A 190 39.05 -4.70 -62.57
C ASN A 190 39.72 -3.35 -62.25
N LEU A 191 39.98 -3.09 -60.97
CA LEU A 191 40.63 -1.91 -60.46
C LEU A 191 42.08 -2.23 -60.14
N ASN A 192 42.98 -1.27 -60.38
CA ASN A 192 44.38 -1.40 -60.00
C ASN A 192 44.47 -1.69 -58.49
N LEU A 193 45.17 -2.76 -58.12
CA LEU A 193 45.25 -3.29 -56.74
C LEU A 193 45.62 -2.18 -55.73
N ALA A 194 46.48 -1.24 -56.15
CA ALA A 194 46.86 -0.07 -55.35
C ALA A 194 45.68 0.88 -55.05
N THR A 195 44.79 1.10 -56.02
CA THR A 195 43.60 1.97 -55.86
C THR A 195 42.54 1.29 -54.99
N LEU A 196 42.38 -0.03 -55.14
CA LEU A 196 41.50 -0.83 -54.29
C LEU A 196 41.94 -0.79 -52.82
N ILE A 197 43.23 -1.02 -52.54
CA ILE A 197 43.80 -0.96 -51.19
C ILE A 197 43.61 0.45 -50.59
N LEU A 198 43.80 1.51 -51.37
CA LEU A 198 43.62 2.88 -50.91
C LEU A 198 42.15 3.17 -50.52
N VAL A 199 41.19 2.74 -51.34
CA VAL A 199 39.75 2.89 -51.04
C VAL A 199 39.36 2.07 -49.82
N LEU A 200 39.88 0.84 -49.66
CA LEU A 200 39.64 0.01 -48.48
C LEU A 200 40.23 0.62 -47.19
N SER A 201 41.44 1.18 -47.27
CA SER A 201 42.06 1.89 -46.16
C SER A 201 41.26 3.14 -45.78
N PHE A 202 40.76 3.90 -46.75
CA PHE A 202 39.91 5.06 -46.47
C PHE A 202 38.57 4.66 -45.84
N LEU A 203 37.93 3.59 -46.35
CA LEU A 203 36.67 3.08 -45.80
C LEU A 203 36.82 2.57 -44.37
N SER A 204 37.92 1.85 -44.08
CA SER A 204 38.20 1.35 -42.73
C SER A 204 38.47 2.48 -41.72
N VAL A 205 39.17 3.55 -42.12
CA VAL A 205 39.33 4.77 -41.29
C VAL A 205 37.97 5.37 -40.94
N LEU A 206 37.06 5.46 -41.93
CA LEU A 206 35.71 6.01 -41.76
C LEU A 206 34.87 5.18 -40.79
N ILE A 207 34.92 3.85 -40.94
CA ILE A 207 34.22 2.91 -40.05
C ILE A 207 34.78 3.00 -38.62
N ILE A 208 36.10 3.09 -38.46
CA ILE A 208 36.75 3.25 -37.13
C ILE A 208 36.35 4.59 -36.49
N LEU A 209 36.25 5.68 -37.25
CA LEU A 209 35.79 6.99 -36.76
C LEU A 209 34.33 6.94 -36.25
N ILE A 210 33.45 6.29 -37.01
CA ILE A 210 32.04 6.12 -36.63
C ILE A 210 31.94 5.27 -35.36
N LEU A 211 32.64 4.12 -35.31
CA LEU A 211 32.69 3.25 -34.13
C LEU A 211 33.25 3.99 -32.91
N SER A 212 34.32 4.76 -33.07
CA SER A 212 34.91 5.56 -32.00
C SER A 212 33.94 6.59 -31.43
N THR A 213 33.13 7.21 -32.29
CA THR A 213 32.13 8.21 -31.87
C THR A 213 30.98 7.54 -31.11
N LEU A 214 30.51 6.38 -31.58
CA LEU A 214 29.47 5.60 -30.90
C LEU A 214 29.94 5.06 -29.55
N PHE A 215 31.15 4.51 -29.47
CA PHE A 215 31.71 4.06 -28.19
C PHE A 215 31.92 5.20 -27.20
N ASN A 216 32.36 6.38 -27.66
CA ASN A 216 32.49 7.56 -26.81
C ASN A 216 31.11 8.03 -26.30
N PHE A 217 30.09 8.01 -27.14
CA PHE A 217 28.70 8.34 -26.75
C PHE A 217 28.14 7.35 -25.72
N ILE A 218 28.28 6.04 -25.95
CA ILE A 218 27.84 4.99 -25.01
C ILE A 218 28.62 5.05 -23.69
N SER A 219 29.92 5.36 -23.74
CA SER A 219 30.75 5.46 -22.54
C SER A 219 30.38 6.68 -21.69
N ASN A 220 30.02 7.81 -22.31
CA ASN A 220 29.54 9.00 -21.61
C ASN A 220 28.19 8.79 -20.91
N LEU A 221 27.39 7.80 -21.33
CA LEU A 221 26.14 7.42 -20.64
C LEU A 221 26.39 6.55 -19.39
N LYS A 222 27.58 5.95 -19.26
CA LYS A 222 27.86 4.93 -18.22
C LYS A 222 28.76 5.42 -17.09
N GLU A 223 29.77 6.26 -17.35
CA GLU A 223 30.64 6.82 -16.30
C GLU A 223 31.54 7.96 -16.86
N SER A 224 31.75 9.04 -16.10
CA SER A 224 32.39 10.28 -16.56
C SER A 224 33.92 10.23 -16.74
N ILE A 225 34.59 9.12 -16.41
CA ILE A 225 36.06 9.06 -16.46
C ILE A 225 36.51 7.67 -16.95
N ARG A 226 36.79 7.54 -18.25
CA ARG A 226 37.66 6.47 -18.76
C ARG A 226 38.56 6.95 -19.88
N SER A 227 39.82 6.50 -19.80
CA SER A 227 40.96 6.89 -20.62
C SER A 227 40.78 6.54 -22.12
N ASN A 228 40.73 7.58 -22.96
CA ASN A 228 40.69 7.55 -24.44
C ASN A 228 41.95 6.95 -25.12
N LYS A 229 42.89 6.37 -24.36
CA LYS A 229 44.16 5.84 -24.89
C LYS A 229 43.96 4.77 -25.96
N PHE A 230 43.02 3.84 -25.79
CA PHE A 230 42.78 2.78 -26.78
C PHE A 230 42.25 3.33 -28.12
N ILE A 231 41.39 4.34 -28.06
CA ILE A 231 40.85 5.03 -29.25
C ILE A 231 41.98 5.77 -29.98
N TYR A 232 42.81 6.50 -29.24
CA TYR A 232 43.95 7.21 -29.82
C TYR A 232 44.94 6.26 -30.48
N ILE A 233 45.24 5.11 -29.86
CA ILE A 233 46.13 4.09 -30.43
C ILE A 233 45.55 3.55 -31.75
N ALA A 234 44.26 3.24 -31.81
CA ALA A 234 43.60 2.75 -33.03
C ALA A 234 43.61 3.79 -34.17
N LEU A 235 43.37 5.08 -33.85
CA LEU A 235 43.44 6.18 -34.82
C LEU A 235 44.87 6.38 -35.36
N THR A 236 45.88 6.30 -34.49
CA THR A 236 47.29 6.41 -34.94
C THR A 236 47.70 5.26 -35.86
N PHE A 237 47.27 4.03 -35.56
CA PHE A 237 47.58 2.88 -36.41
C PHE A 237 46.92 3.00 -37.81
N SER A 238 45.67 3.46 -37.84
CA SER A 238 44.90 3.64 -39.08
C SER A 238 45.47 4.73 -39.99
N THR A 239 45.90 5.85 -39.41
CA THR A 239 46.54 6.96 -40.16
C THR A 239 47.92 6.57 -40.71
N ILE A 240 48.71 5.80 -39.96
CA ILE A 240 50.00 5.26 -40.44
C ILE A 240 49.77 4.32 -41.63
N ALA A 241 48.77 3.43 -41.58
CA ALA A 241 48.45 2.55 -42.70
C ALA A 241 48.05 3.32 -43.97
N MET A 242 47.31 4.41 -43.83
CA MET A 242 46.92 5.29 -44.95
C MET A 242 48.15 5.99 -45.58
N LEU A 243 49.09 6.46 -44.77
CA LEU A 243 50.33 7.07 -45.26
C LEU A 243 51.24 6.08 -45.99
N VAL A 244 51.38 4.85 -45.47
CA VAL A 244 52.17 3.78 -46.10
C VAL A 244 51.55 3.39 -47.46
N SER A 245 50.22 3.26 -47.52
CA SER A 245 49.50 2.96 -48.77
C SER A 245 49.67 4.08 -49.81
N GLY A 246 49.54 5.35 -49.39
CA GLY A 246 49.75 6.51 -50.27
C GLY A 246 51.19 6.60 -50.81
N ALA A 247 52.20 6.33 -49.96
CA ALA A 247 53.60 6.29 -50.36
C ALA A 247 53.91 5.15 -51.35
N TYR A 248 53.26 3.99 -51.19
CA TYR A 248 53.37 2.88 -52.13
C TYR A 248 52.79 3.24 -53.50
N MET A 249 51.63 3.90 -53.54
CA MET A 249 51.01 4.37 -54.79
C MET A 249 51.85 5.44 -55.50
N TYR A 250 52.47 6.35 -54.76
CA TYR A 250 53.36 7.37 -55.31
C TYR A 250 54.63 6.77 -55.95
N ASN A 251 55.24 5.77 -55.31
CA ASN A 251 56.40 5.08 -55.85
C ASN A 251 56.06 4.22 -57.08
N TYR A 252 54.88 3.57 -57.11
CA TYR A 252 54.43 2.80 -58.27
C TYR A 252 54.24 3.71 -59.50
N LYS A 253 53.61 4.88 -59.33
CA LYS A 253 53.42 5.86 -60.42
C LYS A 253 54.73 6.44 -60.97
N LYS A 254 55.80 6.51 -60.17
CA LYS A 254 57.11 7.01 -60.60
C LYS A 254 57.86 6.01 -61.51
N ASN A 255 57.61 4.71 -61.34
CA ASN A 255 58.27 3.65 -62.12
C ASN A 255 57.61 3.37 -63.49
N ASP A 256 56.40 3.88 -63.74
CA ASP A 256 55.65 3.70 -65.00
C ASP A 256 55.70 4.92 -65.95
N THR A 257 56.64 5.84 -65.75
CA THR A 257 56.86 6.94 -66.71
C THR A 257 57.68 6.44 -67.91
N PRO A 258 57.18 6.50 -69.15
CA PRO A 258 57.95 6.06 -70.31
C PRO A 258 59.16 6.98 -70.50
N LYS A 259 60.37 6.40 -70.45
CA LYS A 259 61.61 7.08 -70.84
C LYS A 259 61.52 7.42 -72.33
N VAL A 260 61.23 8.67 -72.66
CA VAL A 260 61.31 9.17 -74.04
C VAL A 260 62.78 9.17 -74.45
N ASN A 261 63.20 8.16 -75.20
CA ASN A 261 64.50 8.12 -75.87
C ASN A 261 64.49 9.10 -77.04
N THR A 262 65.06 10.29 -76.86
CA THR A 262 65.42 11.18 -77.97
C THR A 262 66.65 10.62 -78.70
N LYS A 263 66.42 9.73 -79.65
CA LYS A 263 67.38 9.42 -80.71
C LYS A 263 66.62 8.98 -81.96
N VAL A 264 66.29 9.95 -82.81
CA VAL A 264 66.15 9.69 -84.25
C VAL A 264 67.03 10.70 -84.98
N LEU A 265 68.12 10.14 -85.53
CA LEU A 265 69.06 10.75 -86.44
C LEU A 265 68.44 10.84 -87.84
N ILE A 266 68.40 12.07 -88.38
CA ILE A 266 68.90 12.53 -89.69
C ILE A 266 68.63 11.69 -90.97
N LYS A 267 68.17 12.43 -92.00
CA LYS A 267 68.27 12.24 -93.48
C LYS A 267 67.35 11.22 -94.14
N SER A 268 66.85 11.42 -95.37
CA SER A 268 67.17 12.36 -96.46
C SER A 268 65.99 12.43 -97.45
N GLU A 269 65.90 13.53 -98.21
CA GLU A 269 65.63 13.66 -99.67
C GLU A 269 64.83 12.53 -100.38
N ASP A 270 63.92 12.76 -101.32
CA ASP A 270 64.01 13.71 -102.44
C ASP A 270 62.70 13.78 -103.26
N LYS A 271 62.67 14.77 -104.16
CA LYS A 271 61.69 15.14 -105.20
C LYS A 271 61.07 13.99 -106.04
N LYS A 272 59.78 14.15 -106.41
CA LYS A 272 59.35 14.65 -107.74
C LYS A 272 57.86 14.99 -107.76
#